data_AF-A0A8J2Z6W9-F1
#
_entry.id   AF-A0A8J2Z6W9-F1
#
_cell.length_a   1.000
_cell.length_b   1.000
_cell.length_c   1.000
_cell.angle_alpha   90.00
_cell.angle_beta   90.00
_cell.angle_gamma   90.00
#
_symmetry.space_group_name_H-M   'P 1'
#
loop_
_entity.id
_entity.type
_entity.pdbx_description
1 polymer ?
#
loop_
_entity_poly.entity_id
_entity_poly.type
_entity_poly.pdbx_seq_one_letter_code
_entity_poly.pdbx_strand_id
1 'polypeptide(L)'
;MLDNTNTLQRKVYYDALSIVVKPLNDRFETQGDGVVIAPKYIDQLVFNLKTYGFEGKISFTLSSKNSMNEDLSFLLNNRGMFALEFILQVRDHIQLSDANTLPMQSNTIKLMAVFDPLSKNPGTLLSLSEIKFNQFQDQQQCEVYEANQVFNFTFSDPLAAIAKKIKTIKVFQDSTHKDVITSMSAAFSNLVKLEIDDALTQFTQDKQPYICVNSIEFGLYNSLIEWLYDYQLQLYFNYDKQEYFISSQVETYAGQYEVSNGTLSTPDTHKLDKVLLLNTQQALGKCNIANISYPLPKSQLSSIDRGLTDDVFSRVAPSYYQIPNQYQQYVNYVEKKEQNEDSSAYLIQLEFGNLPTQLPLYPVSGFSFPDGFFDSYANELNDSYRITAIAFEFKFHQNIKDYRAFDSHSRLTNEMVDQKMPLNIATKLTLISDKSTAIDLPAYQKTTAFKAQACVIKDDASTDDIYATSLYQGATKTASDISQQPSDDTSYHRFTPYSDDQMSYHIELPSLLLADDESSNSFAAVVKPNSLLSQAYFPLRNNTQVWVDLHREYIEISASLMHHVNSDIFASQTAQVTGINWGSQNEATIRYEVGSQDSALYIEQNNDSGKKTLQINKDGFTLKLTD
;
A
#
# COMPACT_ATOMS: atom_id res chain seq x y z
N MET A 1 -18.64 26.27 -45.29
CA MET A 1 -17.94 27.37 -46.00
C MET A 1 -16.94 27.95 -45.01
N LEU A 2 -15.68 28.12 -45.41
CA LEU A 2 -14.63 28.73 -44.59
C LEU A 2 -14.34 30.12 -45.16
N ASP A 3 -14.74 31.17 -44.43
CA ASP A 3 -14.51 32.54 -44.88
C ASP A 3 -13.34 33.16 -44.11
N ASN A 4 -12.25 33.45 -44.83
CA ASN A 4 -11.02 33.96 -44.25
C ASN A 4 -11.05 35.49 -44.19
N THR A 5 -11.45 36.08 -43.05
CA THR A 5 -10.76 37.28 -42.53
C THR A 5 -11.12 37.58 -41.07
N ASN A 6 -10.23 37.21 -40.16
CA ASN A 6 -9.69 38.19 -39.21
C ASN A 6 -8.31 37.70 -38.74
N THR A 7 -7.41 38.63 -38.44
CA THR A 7 -6.02 38.31 -38.10
C THR A 7 -5.92 37.36 -36.91
N LEU A 8 -5.22 36.24 -37.09
CA LEU A 8 -4.76 35.37 -36.02
C LEU A 8 -3.91 36.21 -35.04
N GLN A 9 -4.53 36.71 -33.98
CA GLN A 9 -3.82 37.27 -32.83
C GLN A 9 -2.92 36.18 -32.28
N ARG A 10 -1.60 36.42 -32.31
CA ARG A 10 -0.63 35.50 -31.72
C ARG A 10 -0.84 35.53 -30.21
N LYS A 11 -1.58 34.56 -29.68
CA LYS A 11 -1.62 34.31 -28.24
C LYS A 11 -0.20 34.01 -27.79
N VAL A 12 0.24 34.70 -26.75
CA VAL A 12 1.51 34.43 -26.08
C VAL A 12 1.16 33.76 -24.76
N TYR A 13 1.74 32.59 -24.53
CA TYR A 13 1.55 31.82 -23.31
C TYR A 13 2.65 32.25 -22.32
N TYR A 14 2.23 32.72 -21.13
CA TYR A 14 3.14 33.14 -20.08
C TYR A 14 2.85 32.34 -18.82
N ASP A 15 3.68 31.33 -18.57
CA ASP A 15 3.50 30.40 -17.47
C ASP A 15 4.51 30.73 -16.36
N ALA A 16 3.99 31.16 -15.21
CA ALA A 16 4.80 31.49 -14.05
C ALA A 16 4.90 30.27 -13.14
N LEU A 17 6.06 29.61 -13.17
CA LEU A 17 6.41 28.51 -12.27
C LEU A 17 7.22 29.05 -11.07
N SER A 18 6.82 28.68 -9.87
CA SER A 18 7.60 28.81 -8.64
C SER A 18 7.76 27.44 -7.99
N ILE A 19 8.94 27.19 -7.42
CA ILE A 19 9.25 25.98 -6.66
C ILE A 19 9.97 26.42 -5.39
N VAL A 20 9.44 26.06 -4.23
CA VAL A 20 10.07 26.32 -2.92
C VAL A 20 10.42 24.99 -2.28
N VAL A 21 11.68 24.84 -1.86
CA VAL A 21 12.16 23.64 -1.19
C VAL A 21 12.28 23.92 0.31
N LYS A 22 11.62 23.11 1.14
CA LYS A 22 11.60 23.27 2.60
C LYS A 22 12.05 21.98 3.30
N PRO A 23 13.04 22.01 4.20
CA PRO A 23 13.37 20.84 5.01
C PRO A 23 12.17 20.45 5.90
N LEU A 24 12.01 19.16 6.13
CA LEU A 24 11.02 18.58 7.04
C LEU A 24 11.70 18.13 8.34
N ASN A 25 11.07 18.37 9.48
CA ASN A 25 11.52 17.84 10.76
C ASN A 25 11.06 16.39 10.99
N ASP A 26 11.46 15.80 12.13
CA ASP A 26 11.09 14.43 12.54
C ASP A 26 9.58 14.23 12.79
N ARG A 27 8.76 15.29 12.72
CA ARG A 27 7.29 15.29 12.82
C ARG A 27 6.60 15.61 11.49
N PHE A 28 7.37 15.62 10.39
CA PHE A 28 6.93 15.96 9.04
C PHE A 28 6.38 17.39 8.88
N GLU A 29 6.78 18.30 9.77
CA GLU A 29 6.45 19.73 9.71
C GLU A 29 7.52 20.48 8.88
N THR A 30 7.13 21.43 8.02
CA THR A 30 8.05 22.24 7.22
C THR A 30 8.78 23.28 8.07
N GLN A 31 10.09 23.41 7.87
CA GLN A 31 10.92 24.36 8.61
C GLN A 31 11.36 25.55 7.74
N GLY A 32 11.12 26.77 8.25
CA GLY A 32 11.54 28.02 7.62
C GLY A 32 10.77 28.40 6.36
N ASP A 33 11.16 29.52 5.74
CA ASP A 33 10.54 30.03 4.52
C ASP A 33 10.89 29.18 3.28
N GLY A 34 11.99 28.42 3.34
CA GLY A 34 12.50 27.56 2.27
C GLY A 34 13.30 28.32 1.20
N VAL A 35 13.88 27.57 0.27
CA VAL A 35 14.69 28.14 -0.84
C VAL A 35 13.91 28.08 -2.14
N VAL A 36 13.76 29.23 -2.80
CA VAL A 36 13.04 29.35 -4.08
C VAL A 36 13.97 28.99 -5.25
N ILE A 37 13.65 27.92 -5.98
CA ILE A 37 14.34 27.57 -7.23
C ILE A 37 13.69 28.35 -8.37
N ALA A 38 14.38 29.39 -8.85
CA ALA A 38 13.94 30.15 -10.01
C ALA A 38 13.92 29.27 -11.28
N PRO A 39 12.93 29.43 -12.20
CA PRO A 39 12.82 28.64 -13.43
C PRO A 39 14.10 28.58 -14.28
N LYS A 40 14.93 29.62 -14.27
CA LYS A 40 16.23 29.64 -15.00
C LYS A 40 17.24 28.59 -14.54
N TYR A 41 17.11 28.04 -13.34
CA TYR A 41 17.99 26.96 -12.85
C TYR A 41 17.46 25.56 -13.17
N ILE A 42 16.17 25.43 -13.52
CA ILE A 42 15.56 24.14 -13.85
C ILE A 42 16.00 23.71 -15.25
N ASP A 43 16.32 22.44 -15.41
CA ASP A 43 16.73 21.81 -16.66
C ASP A 43 15.63 20.89 -17.21
N GLN A 44 14.99 20.12 -16.34
CA GLN A 44 13.79 19.34 -16.65
C GLN A 44 12.88 19.27 -15.42
N LEU A 45 11.57 19.34 -15.65
CA LEU A 45 10.57 19.00 -14.65
C LEU A 45 9.53 18.09 -15.32
N VAL A 46 9.18 16.99 -14.66
CA VAL A 46 8.13 16.07 -15.11
C VAL A 46 7.21 15.74 -13.94
N PHE A 47 5.92 15.75 -14.21
CA PHE A 47 4.85 15.36 -13.29
C PHE A 47 3.96 14.30 -13.93
N ASN A 48 3.53 13.33 -13.14
CA ASN A 48 2.46 12.38 -13.43
C ASN A 48 1.42 12.49 -12.31
N LEU A 49 0.33 13.22 -12.57
CA LEU A 49 -0.83 13.31 -11.69
C LEU A 49 -1.76 12.11 -11.95
N LYS A 50 -2.28 11.53 -10.87
CA LYS A 50 -3.17 10.36 -10.84
C LYS A 50 -4.37 10.59 -9.93
N THR A 51 -5.38 9.74 -10.05
CA THR A 51 -6.53 9.72 -9.11
C THR A 51 -6.07 9.64 -7.66
N TYR A 52 -5.10 8.76 -7.38
CA TYR A 52 -4.67 8.35 -6.04
C TYR A 52 -3.52 9.15 -5.42
N GLY A 53 -2.97 10.14 -6.13
CA GLY A 53 -1.75 10.83 -5.75
C GLY A 53 -0.98 11.30 -6.98
N PHE A 54 0.31 11.60 -6.83
CA PHE A 54 1.14 12.04 -7.96
C PHE A 54 2.62 11.76 -7.74
N GLU A 55 3.37 11.64 -8.83
CA GLU A 55 4.82 11.45 -8.80
C GLU A 55 5.51 12.34 -9.84
N GLY A 56 6.83 12.45 -9.74
CA GLY A 56 7.59 13.21 -10.72
C GLY A 56 9.09 13.21 -10.49
N LYS A 57 9.77 13.96 -11.35
CA LYS A 57 11.21 14.22 -11.26
C LYS A 57 11.52 15.67 -11.57
N ILE A 58 12.50 16.23 -10.87
CA ILE A 58 13.09 17.53 -11.16
C ILE A 58 14.59 17.38 -11.36
N SER A 59 15.12 18.09 -12.35
CA SER A 59 16.53 18.27 -12.61
C SER A 59 16.82 19.77 -12.66
N PHE A 60 17.80 20.25 -11.90
CA PHE A 60 18.20 21.65 -11.86
C PHE A 60 19.69 21.82 -11.60
N THR A 61 20.28 22.91 -12.09
CA THR A 61 21.71 23.19 -12.00
C THR A 61 21.96 24.49 -11.24
N LEU A 62 22.81 24.43 -10.22
CA LEU A 62 23.30 25.58 -9.45
C LEU A 62 24.82 25.75 -9.64
N SER A 63 25.33 26.97 -9.42
CA SER A 63 26.79 27.17 -9.33
C SER A 63 27.37 26.39 -8.14
N SER A 64 28.54 25.77 -8.30
CA SER A 64 29.24 25.08 -7.20
C SER A 64 29.70 26.03 -6.09
N LYS A 65 29.66 27.35 -6.31
CA LYS A 65 29.87 28.35 -5.26
C LYS A 65 28.69 28.41 -4.28
N ASN A 66 27.51 27.95 -4.69
CA ASN A 66 26.30 27.93 -3.85
C ASN A 66 26.22 26.70 -2.91
N SER A 67 27.08 25.69 -3.04
CA SER A 67 27.15 24.60 -2.03
C SER A 67 27.83 25.01 -0.72
N MET A 68 28.26 26.28 -0.62
CA MET A 68 28.61 26.94 0.64
C MET A 68 27.42 27.67 1.28
N ASN A 69 26.23 27.69 0.66
CA ASN A 69 25.05 28.27 1.30
C ASN A 69 24.48 27.29 2.34
N GLU A 70 24.44 27.71 3.60
CA GLU A 70 23.88 26.96 4.72
C GLU A 70 22.39 26.63 4.50
N ASP A 71 21.62 27.52 3.84
CA ASP A 71 20.20 27.29 3.51
C ASP A 71 19.99 26.08 2.59
N LEU A 72 20.99 25.71 1.78
CA LEU A 72 20.94 24.59 0.83
C LEU A 72 21.62 23.32 1.39
N SER A 73 22.22 23.38 2.58
CA SER A 73 22.97 22.26 3.18
C SER A 73 22.11 21.00 3.35
N PHE A 74 20.80 21.13 3.56
CA PHE A 74 19.88 20.00 3.70
C PHE A 74 19.72 19.18 2.40
N LEU A 75 20.02 19.73 1.22
CA LEU A 75 20.02 18.99 -0.05
C LEU A 75 21.27 18.12 -0.23
N LEU A 76 22.36 18.47 0.43
CA LEU A 76 23.65 17.77 0.37
C LEU A 76 23.77 16.73 1.50
N ASN A 77 23.13 17.01 2.63
CA ASN A 77 22.96 16.06 3.73
C ASN A 77 21.93 14.98 3.35
N ASN A 78 22.40 13.86 2.78
CA ASN A 78 21.65 12.66 2.34
C ASN A 78 20.88 11.90 3.47
N ARG A 79 20.30 12.61 4.44
CA ARG A 79 19.50 12.11 5.56
C ARG A 79 18.26 12.97 5.85
N GLY A 80 18.22 14.23 5.40
CA GLY A 80 17.04 15.07 5.55
C GLY A 80 15.96 14.70 4.53
N MET A 81 14.70 14.66 4.97
CA MET A 81 13.59 14.78 4.03
C MET A 81 13.27 16.25 3.79
N PHE A 82 12.70 16.55 2.63
CA PHE A 82 12.24 17.88 2.30
C PHE A 82 10.96 17.83 1.47
N ALA A 83 10.15 18.87 1.62
CA ALA A 83 8.98 19.15 0.79
C ALA A 83 9.36 20.06 -0.39
N LEU A 84 8.61 19.93 -1.47
CA LEU A 84 8.68 20.73 -2.69
C LEU A 84 7.30 21.35 -2.91
N GLU A 85 7.16 22.64 -2.61
CA GLU A 85 5.96 23.41 -2.91
C GLU A 85 6.05 23.97 -4.32
N PHE A 86 5.20 23.48 -5.22
CA PHE A 86 5.10 23.93 -6.60
C PHE A 86 3.87 24.81 -6.78
N ILE A 87 4.05 25.96 -7.43
CA ILE A 87 2.95 26.82 -7.88
C ILE A 87 3.18 27.12 -9.36
N LEU A 88 2.29 26.61 -10.21
CA LEU A 88 2.27 26.91 -11.64
C LEU A 88 1.04 27.76 -11.96
N GLN A 89 1.24 28.97 -12.46
CA GLN A 89 0.17 29.84 -12.97
C GLN A 89 0.25 29.90 -14.49
N VAL A 90 -0.73 29.31 -15.16
CA VAL A 90 -0.83 29.22 -16.62
C VAL A 90 -1.65 30.41 -17.12
N ARG A 91 -1.20 31.17 -18.12
CA ARG A 91 -1.95 32.36 -18.59
C ARG A 91 -1.97 32.52 -20.11
N ASP A 92 -3.19 32.57 -20.65
CA ASP A 92 -3.48 33.02 -22.01
C ASP A 92 -3.39 34.55 -22.08
N HIS A 93 -2.40 35.08 -22.81
CA HIS A 93 -2.32 36.52 -23.12
C HIS A 93 -2.61 36.79 -24.60
N ILE A 94 -3.51 37.74 -24.85
CA ILE A 94 -3.72 38.30 -26.19
C ILE A 94 -2.70 39.43 -26.40
N GLN A 95 -1.90 39.33 -27.46
CA GLN A 95 -1.09 40.43 -27.94
C GLN A 95 -1.97 41.41 -28.72
N LEU A 96 -2.25 42.58 -28.14
CA LEU A 96 -2.87 43.70 -28.85
C LEU A 96 -1.83 44.40 -29.75
N SER A 97 -2.30 45.21 -30.70
CA SER A 97 -1.47 46.00 -31.63
C SER A 97 -0.41 46.84 -30.93
N ASP A 98 -0.76 47.41 -29.79
CA ASP A 98 0.01 48.47 -29.13
C ASP A 98 0.78 47.93 -27.91
N ALA A 99 1.51 46.82 -28.11
CA ALA A 99 2.38 46.11 -27.16
C ALA A 99 1.74 45.60 -25.84
N ASN A 100 0.55 46.07 -25.48
CA ASN A 100 -0.15 45.70 -24.25
C ASN A 100 -0.75 44.29 -24.33
N THR A 101 -0.45 43.47 -23.33
CA THR A 101 -0.99 42.10 -23.20
C THR A 101 -2.07 42.04 -22.12
N LEU A 102 -3.33 41.86 -22.50
CA LEU A 102 -4.39 41.57 -21.52
C LEU A 102 -4.35 40.07 -21.13
N PRO A 103 -4.31 39.72 -19.83
CA PRO A 103 -4.55 38.35 -19.39
C PRO A 103 -6.03 38.03 -19.56
N MET A 104 -6.37 36.94 -20.25
CA MET A 104 -7.78 36.60 -20.49
C MET A 104 -8.34 35.58 -19.49
N GLN A 105 -7.57 34.53 -19.20
CA GLN A 105 -7.90 33.43 -18.30
C GLN A 105 -6.63 32.90 -17.62
N SER A 106 -6.77 32.28 -16.44
CA SER A 106 -5.64 31.72 -15.71
C SER A 106 -6.00 30.45 -14.93
N ASN A 107 -5.33 29.35 -15.22
CA ASN A 107 -5.31 28.16 -14.37
C ASN A 107 -4.16 28.29 -13.34
N THR A 108 -4.34 27.78 -12.12
CA THR A 108 -3.27 27.71 -11.12
C THR A 108 -3.24 26.33 -10.48
N ILE A 109 -2.14 25.60 -10.69
CA ILE A 109 -1.88 24.31 -10.04
C ILE A 109 -1.01 24.58 -8.80
N LYS A 110 -1.36 23.98 -7.66
CA LYS A 110 -0.57 24.00 -6.44
C LYS A 110 -0.36 22.58 -5.93
N LEU A 111 0.88 22.15 -5.77
CA LEU A 111 1.24 20.80 -5.31
C LEU A 111 2.28 20.90 -4.19
N MET A 112 2.15 20.09 -3.15
CA MET A 112 3.21 19.86 -2.17
C MET A 112 3.68 18.41 -2.30
N ALA A 113 4.86 18.21 -2.90
CA ALA A 113 5.48 16.89 -2.99
C ALA A 113 6.48 16.69 -1.85
N VAL A 114 6.88 15.44 -1.61
CA VAL A 114 7.97 15.07 -0.69
C VAL A 114 9.02 14.26 -1.45
N PHE A 115 10.29 14.48 -1.10
CA PHE A 115 11.42 13.76 -1.67
C PHE A 115 11.33 12.24 -1.45
N ASP A 116 11.45 11.48 -2.54
CA ASP A 116 11.51 10.00 -2.51
C ASP A 116 12.93 9.51 -2.85
N PRO A 117 13.78 9.23 -1.84
CA PRO A 117 15.11 8.66 -2.00
C PRO A 117 15.11 7.15 -2.28
N LEU A 118 13.96 6.47 -2.33
CA LEU A 118 13.89 5.01 -2.55
C LEU A 118 13.91 4.63 -4.04
N SER A 119 13.95 5.59 -4.96
CA SER A 119 14.10 5.28 -6.39
C SER A 119 15.46 4.61 -6.67
N LYS A 120 15.47 3.57 -7.50
CA LYS A 120 16.63 2.67 -7.67
C LYS A 120 17.86 3.30 -8.34
N ASN A 121 17.77 4.58 -8.72
CA ASN A 121 18.93 5.41 -9.05
C ASN A 121 19.26 6.27 -7.81
N PRO A 122 20.33 5.98 -7.03
CA PRO A 122 20.75 6.85 -5.93
C PRO A 122 21.07 8.25 -6.48
N GLY A 123 20.14 9.18 -6.25
CA GLY A 123 19.80 10.20 -7.24
C GLY A 123 20.48 11.56 -7.08
N THR A 124 21.07 11.86 -5.93
CA THR A 124 21.86 13.08 -5.66
C THR A 124 23.20 13.04 -6.42
N LEU A 125 23.12 12.89 -7.74
CA LEU A 125 24.23 12.69 -8.67
C LEU A 125 24.86 14.06 -8.95
N LEU A 126 25.60 14.54 -7.95
CA LEU A 126 26.36 15.78 -7.92
C LEU A 126 27.54 15.72 -8.91
N SER A 127 27.22 15.71 -10.20
CA SER A 127 28.21 15.88 -11.26
C SER A 127 28.65 17.35 -11.27
N LEU A 128 29.92 17.59 -10.94
CA LEU A 128 30.59 18.84 -11.30
C LEU A 128 30.74 18.86 -12.82
N SER A 129 30.04 19.79 -13.45
CA SER A 129 29.99 20.00 -14.89
C SER A 129 30.56 21.37 -15.25
N GLU A 130 30.97 21.53 -16.52
CA GLU A 130 31.36 22.83 -17.09
C GLU A 130 32.47 23.56 -16.31
N ILE A 131 33.38 22.79 -15.70
CA ILE A 131 34.55 23.31 -14.97
C ILE A 131 35.46 24.09 -15.93
N LYS A 132 35.63 25.39 -15.69
CA LYS A 132 36.51 26.27 -16.47
C LYS A 132 37.60 26.88 -15.60
N PHE A 133 38.79 26.97 -16.17
CA PHE A 133 40.01 27.37 -15.47
C PHE A 133 40.57 28.68 -16.03
N ASN A 134 40.94 29.61 -15.14
CA ASN A 134 41.76 30.75 -15.50
C ASN A 134 43.23 30.34 -15.37
N GLN A 135 43.94 30.30 -16.50
CA GLN A 135 45.36 29.99 -16.55
C GLN A 135 46.16 31.29 -16.70
N PHE A 136 46.54 31.88 -15.56
CA PHE A 136 47.35 33.10 -15.53
C PHE A 136 48.77 32.79 -16.02
N GLN A 137 49.19 33.40 -17.12
CA GLN A 137 50.40 32.98 -17.86
C GLN A 137 51.71 33.03 -17.04
N ASP A 138 51.79 33.90 -16.04
CA ASP A 138 52.98 34.08 -15.18
C ASP A 138 52.92 33.33 -13.84
N GLN A 139 51.87 32.54 -13.57
CA GLN A 139 51.70 31.85 -12.28
C GLN A 139 51.30 30.37 -12.47
N GLN A 140 51.98 29.46 -11.77
CA GLN A 140 51.63 28.03 -11.73
C GLN A 140 50.38 27.73 -10.87
N GLN A 141 49.43 28.67 -10.83
CA GLN A 141 48.18 28.56 -10.09
C GLN A 141 47.02 28.58 -11.08
N CYS A 142 46.13 27.60 -10.94
CA CYS A 142 45.03 27.37 -11.87
C CYS A 142 43.72 27.54 -11.09
N GLU A 143 43.02 28.66 -11.31
CA GLU A 143 41.80 28.99 -10.57
C GLU A 143 40.56 28.47 -11.29
N VAL A 144 39.71 27.70 -10.60
CA VAL A 144 38.38 27.32 -11.09
C VAL A 144 37.45 28.52 -10.94
N TYR A 145 37.18 29.23 -12.04
CA TYR A 145 36.29 30.40 -12.00
C TYR A 145 34.81 30.03 -12.11
N GLU A 146 34.50 28.95 -12.83
CA GLU A 146 33.17 28.40 -13.05
C GLU A 146 33.18 26.88 -12.86
N ALA A 147 32.18 26.35 -12.16
CA ALA A 147 31.83 24.94 -12.10
C ALA A 147 30.37 24.83 -11.64
N ASN A 148 29.62 23.89 -12.22
CA ASN A 148 28.17 23.78 -12.06
C ASN A 148 27.79 22.41 -11.45
N GLN A 149 26.95 22.42 -10.42
CA GLN A 149 26.41 21.22 -9.75
C GLN A 149 24.99 20.93 -10.23
N VAL A 150 24.78 19.72 -10.76
CA VAL A 150 23.45 19.24 -11.17
C VAL A 150 22.81 18.47 -10.01
N PHE A 151 21.56 18.79 -9.71
CA PHE A 151 20.70 18.09 -8.76
C PHE A 151 19.61 17.35 -9.52
N ASN A 152 19.33 16.11 -9.13
CA ASN A 152 18.27 15.29 -9.71
C ASN A 152 17.48 14.63 -8.57
N PHE A 153 16.18 14.88 -8.50
CA PHE A 153 15.32 14.34 -7.44
C PHE A 153 14.07 13.69 -8.02
N THR A 154 13.75 12.50 -7.52
CA THR A 154 12.41 11.92 -7.58
C THR A 154 11.57 12.39 -6.40
N PHE A 155 10.30 12.67 -6.65
CA PHE A 155 9.34 13.07 -5.62
C PHE A 155 7.99 12.37 -5.85
N SER A 156 7.21 12.25 -4.79
CA SER A 156 5.80 11.86 -4.89
C SER A 156 4.95 12.67 -3.92
N ASP A 157 3.64 12.44 -3.97
CA ASP A 157 2.70 12.90 -2.95
C ASP A 157 3.16 12.47 -1.54
N PRO A 158 2.79 13.23 -0.49
CA PRO A 158 3.25 12.99 0.88
C PRO A 158 2.92 11.59 1.43
N LEU A 159 1.77 11.00 1.10
CA LEU A 159 1.37 9.67 1.58
C LEU A 159 2.28 8.59 1.00
N ALA A 160 2.46 8.57 -0.32
CA ALA A 160 3.36 7.64 -0.98
C ALA A 160 4.80 7.84 -0.49
N ALA A 161 5.28 9.10 -0.40
CA ALA A 161 6.66 9.39 -0.02
C ALA A 161 7.01 9.00 1.42
N ILE A 162 6.04 9.00 2.34
CA ILE A 162 6.25 8.61 3.75
C ILE A 162 5.92 7.13 3.96
N ALA A 163 4.75 6.65 3.53
CA ALA A 163 4.31 5.29 3.84
C ALA A 163 5.15 4.21 3.11
N LYS A 164 5.83 4.50 1.99
CA LYS A 164 6.85 3.59 1.41
C LYS A 164 8.03 3.32 2.38
N LYS A 165 8.35 4.28 3.26
CA LYS A 165 9.49 4.21 4.20
C LYS A 165 9.10 3.54 5.53
N ILE A 166 7.83 3.59 5.92
CA ILE A 166 7.33 2.99 7.17
C ILE A 166 7.26 1.46 7.03
N LYS A 167 8.23 0.79 7.64
CA LYS A 167 8.34 -0.68 7.72
C LYS A 167 8.02 -1.12 9.15
N THR A 168 6.92 -1.84 9.31
CA THR A 168 6.41 -2.25 10.63
C THR A 168 5.86 -3.67 10.61
N ILE A 169 5.69 -4.25 11.80
CA ILE A 169 4.74 -5.34 12.05
C ILE A 169 3.98 -4.96 13.32
N LYS A 170 2.66 -4.78 13.19
CA LYS A 170 1.77 -4.57 14.34
C LYS A 170 0.48 -5.36 14.19
N VAL A 171 0.07 -5.97 15.31
CA VAL A 171 -1.17 -6.72 15.50
C VAL A 171 -2.12 -5.84 16.31
N PHE A 172 -3.31 -5.64 15.77
CA PHE A 172 -4.43 -4.92 16.38
C PHE A 172 -5.51 -5.93 16.76
N GLN A 173 -6.16 -5.72 17.90
CA GLN A 173 -7.24 -6.58 18.40
C GLN A 173 -8.57 -5.81 18.37
N ASP A 174 -9.69 -6.51 18.14
CA ASP A 174 -11.05 -5.97 18.22
C ASP A 174 -11.25 -4.61 17.52
N SER A 175 -10.63 -4.42 16.36
CA SER A 175 -10.45 -3.12 15.68
C SER A 175 -11.09 -3.13 14.28
N THR A 176 -11.56 -1.98 13.79
CA THR A 176 -11.95 -1.82 12.39
C THR A 176 -10.74 -1.46 11.52
N HIS A 177 -10.79 -1.70 10.21
CA HIS A 177 -9.72 -1.28 9.29
C HIS A 177 -9.53 0.25 9.28
N LYS A 178 -10.61 1.02 9.50
CA LYS A 178 -10.55 2.48 9.73
C LYS A 178 -9.72 2.83 10.96
N ASP A 179 -9.91 2.14 12.09
CA ASP A 179 -9.12 2.37 13.31
C ASP A 179 -7.63 2.09 13.06
N VAL A 180 -7.32 0.97 12.42
CA VAL A 180 -5.95 0.55 12.11
C VAL A 180 -5.25 1.53 11.18
N ILE A 181 -5.91 1.98 10.11
CA ILE A 181 -5.35 2.96 9.17
C ILE A 181 -5.19 4.34 9.85
N THR A 182 -6.12 4.73 10.73
CA THR A 182 -6.02 5.98 11.50
C THR A 182 -4.83 5.94 12.46
N SER A 183 -4.66 4.85 13.22
CA SER A 183 -3.51 4.64 14.11
C SER A 183 -2.18 4.63 13.34
N MET A 184 -2.11 3.85 12.25
CA MET A 184 -0.91 3.77 11.41
C MET A 184 -0.55 5.07 10.68
N SER A 185 -1.49 5.99 10.46
CA SER A 185 -1.24 7.30 9.82
C SER A 185 -1.06 8.46 10.81
N ALA A 186 -1.44 8.30 12.08
CA ALA A 186 -1.33 9.34 13.11
C ALA A 186 0.07 9.98 13.19
N ALA A 187 1.13 9.17 13.06
CA ALA A 187 2.53 9.61 13.11
C ALA A 187 2.94 10.62 12.00
N PHE A 188 2.16 10.74 10.93
CA PHE A 188 2.42 11.69 9.83
C PHE A 188 1.16 12.53 9.46
N SER A 189 0.18 12.56 10.35
CA SER A 189 -1.09 13.30 10.22
C SER A 189 -0.93 14.82 10.02
N ASN A 190 0.19 15.40 10.47
CA ASN A 190 0.58 16.79 10.21
C ASN A 190 0.69 17.12 8.71
N LEU A 191 1.06 16.15 7.87
CA LEU A 191 1.34 16.33 6.44
C LEU A 191 0.40 15.51 5.52
N VAL A 192 -0.24 14.47 6.05
CA VAL A 192 -1.21 13.64 5.34
C VAL A 192 -2.52 13.59 6.14
N LYS A 193 -3.58 14.15 5.56
CA LYS A 193 -4.95 13.91 6.02
C LYS A 193 -5.58 12.82 5.16
N LEU A 194 -6.06 11.76 5.79
CA LEU A 194 -6.69 10.63 5.13
C LEU A 194 -8.10 10.45 5.70
N GLU A 195 -9.11 10.77 4.89
CA GLU A 195 -10.52 10.60 5.20
C GLU A 195 -11.01 9.25 4.61
N ILE A 196 -11.88 8.56 5.34
CA ILE A 196 -12.45 7.27 4.93
C ILE A 196 -13.97 7.43 4.95
N ASP A 197 -14.60 7.11 3.82
CA ASP A 197 -16.04 7.19 3.60
C ASP A 197 -16.83 6.35 4.63
N ASP A 198 -17.67 7.00 5.44
CA ASP A 198 -18.45 6.33 6.48
C ASP A 198 -19.54 5.40 5.93
N ALA A 199 -19.88 5.48 4.64
CA ALA A 199 -20.75 4.51 3.97
C ALA A 199 -20.10 3.13 3.79
N LEU A 200 -18.77 3.01 3.98
CA LEU A 200 -18.02 1.75 3.91
C LEU A 200 -18.16 0.95 5.22
N THR A 201 -19.38 0.60 5.63
CA THR A 201 -19.66 0.08 7.00
C THR A 201 -18.83 -1.14 7.39
N GLN A 202 -18.53 -2.05 6.46
CA GLN A 202 -17.67 -3.22 6.69
C GLN A 202 -16.20 -2.86 7.01
N PHE A 203 -15.78 -1.63 6.70
CA PHE A 203 -14.43 -1.11 6.90
C PHE A 203 -14.37 -0.12 8.07
N THR A 204 -15.52 0.46 8.46
CA THR A 204 -15.64 1.54 9.46
C THR A 204 -16.41 1.15 10.73
N GLN A 205 -17.09 -0.01 10.76
CA GLN A 205 -17.94 -0.47 11.87
C GLN A 205 -17.70 -1.94 12.24
N ASP A 206 -17.46 -2.82 11.27
CA ASP A 206 -17.20 -4.26 11.51
C ASP A 206 -15.81 -4.46 12.15
N LYS A 207 -15.77 -4.55 13.48
CA LYS A 207 -14.56 -4.90 14.24
C LYS A 207 -14.11 -6.33 13.90
N GLN A 208 -12.87 -6.50 13.50
CA GLN A 208 -12.23 -7.82 13.38
C GLN A 208 -11.54 -8.16 14.72
N PRO A 209 -11.56 -9.42 15.17
CA PRO A 209 -10.89 -9.82 16.42
C PRO A 209 -9.36 -9.68 16.33
N TYR A 210 -8.81 -9.71 15.12
CA TYR A 210 -7.37 -9.65 14.83
C TYR A 210 -7.13 -9.00 13.47
N ILE A 211 -6.23 -8.02 13.41
CA ILE A 211 -5.70 -7.44 12.16
C ILE A 211 -4.18 -7.29 12.27
N CYS A 212 -3.41 -7.90 11.36
CA CYS A 212 -1.95 -7.72 11.26
C CYS A 212 -1.56 -6.82 10.09
N VAL A 213 -0.89 -5.71 10.41
CA VAL A 213 -0.19 -4.85 9.45
C VAL A 213 1.25 -5.35 9.33
N ASN A 214 1.54 -6.22 8.35
CA ASN A 214 2.92 -6.51 7.93
C ASN A 214 3.32 -5.55 6.80
N SER A 215 4.41 -4.81 6.98
CA SER A 215 4.98 -3.94 5.94
C SER A 215 6.51 -3.97 5.84
N ILE A 216 7.19 -4.92 6.48
CA ILE A 216 8.68 -4.95 6.52
C ILE A 216 9.31 -5.00 5.13
N GLU A 217 8.76 -5.77 4.19
CA GLU A 217 9.37 -5.95 2.86
C GLU A 217 9.19 -4.71 1.97
N PHE A 218 7.95 -4.22 1.82
CA PHE A 218 7.60 -3.24 0.79
C PHE A 218 7.09 -1.88 1.32
N GLY A 219 7.01 -1.70 2.64
CA GLY A 219 6.54 -0.47 3.28
C GLY A 219 5.02 -0.35 3.34
N LEU A 220 4.51 0.41 4.32
CA LEU A 220 3.09 0.57 4.65
C LEU A 220 2.22 0.98 3.46
N TYR A 221 2.78 1.72 2.50
CA TYR A 221 2.05 2.09 1.28
C TYR A 221 1.62 0.85 0.47
N ASN A 222 2.50 -0.15 0.31
CA ASN A 222 2.12 -1.38 -0.38
C ASN A 222 1.03 -2.15 0.37
N SER A 223 1.13 -2.22 1.71
CA SER A 223 0.09 -2.83 2.56
C SER A 223 -1.25 -2.10 2.40
N LEU A 224 -1.27 -0.77 2.41
CA LEU A 224 -2.49 0.03 2.19
C LEU A 224 -3.11 -0.23 0.82
N ILE A 225 -2.32 -0.18 -0.26
CA ILE A 225 -2.82 -0.40 -1.62
C ILE A 225 -3.30 -1.85 -1.80
N GLU A 226 -2.66 -2.84 -1.17
CA GLU A 226 -3.16 -4.22 -1.13
C GLU A 226 -4.54 -4.32 -0.48
N TRP A 227 -4.76 -3.62 0.65
CA TRP A 227 -6.07 -3.63 1.32
C TRP A 227 -7.12 -2.96 0.44
N LEU A 228 -6.83 -1.79 -0.12
CA LEU A 228 -7.75 -1.10 -1.03
C LEU A 228 -8.11 -1.97 -2.24
N TYR A 229 -7.14 -2.69 -2.82
CA TYR A 229 -7.38 -3.61 -3.92
C TYR A 229 -8.29 -4.79 -3.52
N ASP A 230 -8.00 -5.47 -2.41
CA ASP A 230 -8.77 -6.63 -1.94
C ASP A 230 -10.25 -6.25 -1.66
N TYR A 231 -10.49 -5.13 -0.97
CA TYR A 231 -11.85 -4.61 -0.66
C TYR A 231 -12.49 -3.80 -1.80
N GLN A 232 -11.83 -3.68 -2.97
CA GLN A 232 -12.31 -2.94 -4.16
C GLN A 232 -12.62 -1.45 -3.87
N LEU A 233 -11.77 -0.82 -3.06
CA LEU A 233 -11.79 0.59 -2.72
C LEU A 233 -10.82 1.37 -3.61
N GLN A 234 -11.12 2.64 -3.88
CA GLN A 234 -10.22 3.56 -4.56
C GLN A 234 -9.64 4.58 -3.56
N LEU A 235 -8.42 5.02 -3.83
CA LEU A 235 -7.80 6.18 -3.19
C LEU A 235 -7.97 7.38 -4.13
N TYR A 236 -8.49 8.48 -3.61
CA TYR A 236 -8.61 9.75 -4.32
C TYR A 236 -7.75 10.80 -3.61
N PHE A 237 -6.95 11.56 -4.36
CA PHE A 237 -6.22 12.72 -3.87
C PHE A 237 -6.92 14.00 -4.34
N ASN A 238 -7.42 14.78 -3.40
CA ASN A 238 -8.01 16.09 -3.67
C ASN A 238 -6.90 17.12 -3.88
N TYR A 239 -6.70 17.54 -5.13
CA TYR A 239 -5.61 18.43 -5.52
C TYR A 239 -5.71 19.85 -4.95
N ASP A 240 -6.92 20.36 -4.71
CA ASP A 240 -7.13 21.73 -4.21
C ASP A 240 -7.01 21.84 -2.68
N LYS A 241 -7.42 20.80 -1.95
CA LYS A 241 -7.25 20.70 -0.48
C LYS A 241 -5.92 20.07 -0.06
N GLN A 242 -5.32 19.24 -0.93
CA GLN A 242 -4.19 18.34 -0.68
C GLN A 242 -4.50 17.29 0.41
N GLU A 243 -5.68 16.68 0.31
CA GLU A 243 -6.25 15.70 1.25
C GLU A 243 -6.58 14.39 0.50
N TYR A 244 -6.54 13.26 1.19
CA TYR A 244 -6.80 11.94 0.60
C TYR A 244 -8.14 11.39 1.09
N PHE A 245 -8.88 10.71 0.20
CA PHE A 245 -10.19 10.14 0.48
C PHE A 245 -10.26 8.69 -0.01
N ILE A 246 -10.75 7.78 0.83
CA ILE A 246 -10.99 6.37 0.48
C ILE A 246 -12.49 6.13 0.33
N SER A 247 -12.92 5.68 -0.85
CA SER A 247 -14.31 5.23 -1.13
C SER A 247 -14.35 4.19 -2.24
N SER A 248 -15.42 3.39 -2.29
CA SER A 248 -15.69 2.43 -3.37
C SER A 248 -16.23 3.08 -4.66
N GLN A 249 -16.58 4.38 -4.65
CA GLN A 249 -17.32 5.03 -5.75
C GLN A 249 -16.86 6.48 -6.00
N VAL A 250 -16.66 6.83 -7.27
CA VAL A 250 -16.18 8.17 -7.69
C VAL A 250 -17.25 9.25 -7.49
N GLU A 251 -18.52 8.88 -7.49
CA GLU A 251 -19.63 9.81 -7.25
C GLU A 251 -19.81 10.14 -5.76
N THR A 252 -19.34 9.29 -4.83
CA THR A 252 -19.29 9.66 -3.41
C THR A 252 -18.24 10.75 -3.20
N TYR A 253 -17.05 10.59 -3.79
CA TYR A 253 -16.04 11.65 -3.83
C TYR A 253 -16.59 12.92 -4.50
N ALA A 254 -17.21 12.81 -5.68
CA ALA A 254 -17.78 13.96 -6.40
C ALA A 254 -19.01 14.60 -5.72
N GLY A 255 -19.61 13.94 -4.72
CA GLY A 255 -20.65 14.51 -3.86
C GLY A 255 -20.12 15.23 -2.62
N GLN A 256 -18.88 14.94 -2.20
CA GLN A 256 -18.22 15.56 -1.04
C GLN A 256 -17.24 16.67 -1.41
N TYR A 257 -16.65 16.62 -2.60
CA TYR A 257 -15.69 17.61 -3.10
C TYR A 257 -16.13 18.14 -4.48
N GLU A 258 -15.93 19.43 -4.73
CA GLU A 258 -16.36 20.10 -5.97
C GLU A 258 -15.53 19.63 -7.17
N VAL A 259 -16.07 18.70 -7.95
CA VAL A 259 -15.41 18.17 -9.15
C VAL A 259 -15.63 19.11 -10.34
N SER A 260 -14.55 19.73 -10.80
CA SER A 260 -14.54 20.57 -11.99
C SER A 260 -14.83 19.77 -13.26
N ASN A 261 -15.63 20.34 -14.15
CA ASN A 261 -16.00 19.75 -15.44
C ASN A 261 -15.62 20.71 -16.57
N GLY A 262 -15.14 20.20 -17.70
CA GLY A 262 -14.80 21.01 -18.87
C GLY A 262 -15.12 20.34 -20.20
N THR A 263 -15.26 21.15 -21.24
CA THR A 263 -15.45 20.70 -22.62
C THR A 263 -14.27 21.15 -23.47
N LEU A 264 -13.78 20.29 -24.37
CA LEU A 264 -12.68 20.65 -25.28
C LEU A 264 -13.10 21.80 -26.20
N SER A 265 -12.54 22.99 -25.94
CA SER A 265 -12.87 24.22 -26.64
C SER A 265 -11.95 24.47 -27.83
N THR A 266 -12.36 25.33 -28.77
CA THR A 266 -11.57 25.66 -29.96
C THR A 266 -10.14 26.17 -29.63
N PRO A 267 -9.92 27.04 -28.61
CA PRO A 267 -8.57 27.46 -28.23
C PRO A 267 -7.62 26.33 -27.81
N ASP A 268 -8.11 25.32 -27.08
CA ASP A 268 -7.29 24.19 -26.64
C ASP A 268 -7.23 23.07 -27.71
N THR A 269 -8.24 22.97 -28.59
CA THR A 269 -8.18 22.14 -29.80
C THR A 269 -7.02 22.55 -30.71
N HIS A 270 -6.68 23.84 -30.78
CA HIS A 270 -5.51 24.33 -31.52
C HIS A 270 -4.15 23.99 -30.87
N LYS A 271 -4.13 23.46 -29.64
CA LYS A 271 -2.92 22.97 -28.96
C LYS A 271 -2.76 21.44 -29.04
N LEU A 272 -3.77 20.74 -29.56
CA LEU A 272 -3.86 19.29 -29.59
C LEU A 272 -3.02 18.72 -30.75
N ASP A 273 -1.94 18.01 -30.41
CA ASP A 273 -1.04 17.38 -31.38
C ASP A 273 -1.59 16.02 -31.84
N LYS A 274 -2.16 15.22 -30.92
CA LYS A 274 -2.71 13.88 -31.21
C LYS A 274 -3.91 13.51 -30.33
N VAL A 275 -4.78 12.68 -30.90
CA VAL A 275 -5.73 11.83 -30.17
C VAL A 275 -5.30 10.38 -30.42
N LEU A 276 -5.15 9.58 -29.35
CA LEU A 276 -4.88 8.15 -29.44
C LEU A 276 -6.01 7.39 -28.76
N LEU A 277 -6.61 6.42 -29.45
CA LEU A 277 -7.53 5.46 -28.86
C LEU A 277 -6.73 4.24 -28.42
N LEU A 278 -6.70 3.97 -27.12
CA LEU A 278 -5.99 2.84 -26.54
C LEU A 278 -7.01 1.79 -26.11
N ASN A 279 -6.97 0.61 -26.74
CA ASN A 279 -7.72 -0.54 -26.25
C ASN A 279 -7.01 -1.11 -25.01
N THR A 280 -7.73 -1.16 -23.90
CA THR A 280 -7.26 -1.70 -22.62
C THR A 280 -8.35 -2.58 -22.02
N GLN A 281 -7.98 -3.75 -21.50
CA GLN A 281 -8.82 -4.39 -20.48
C GLN A 281 -8.80 -3.49 -19.24
N GLN A 282 -9.98 -3.14 -18.70
CA GLN A 282 -10.09 -2.21 -17.57
C GLN A 282 -10.59 -2.92 -16.32
N ALA A 283 -9.89 -2.75 -15.21
CA ALA A 283 -10.24 -3.39 -13.95
C ALA A 283 -11.21 -2.55 -13.11
N LEU A 284 -12.50 -2.89 -13.19
CA LEU A 284 -13.44 -2.94 -12.07
C LEU A 284 -13.93 -1.70 -11.32
N GLY A 285 -15.21 -1.71 -10.92
CA GLY A 285 -15.67 -0.95 -9.77
C GLY A 285 -17.17 -1.00 -9.50
N LYS A 286 -17.61 -0.12 -8.59
CA LYS A 286 -18.91 -0.20 -7.88
C LYS A 286 -19.20 -1.61 -7.35
N CYS A 287 -18.21 -2.23 -6.73
CA CYS A 287 -18.42 -3.41 -5.91
C CYS A 287 -18.97 -2.99 -4.54
N ASN A 288 -19.76 -3.87 -3.91
CA ASN A 288 -20.04 -3.75 -2.49
C ASN A 288 -18.88 -4.38 -1.72
N ILE A 289 -18.52 -3.83 -0.55
CA ILE A 289 -17.46 -4.41 0.28
C ILE A 289 -17.93 -5.76 0.81
N ALA A 290 -17.09 -6.77 0.66
CA ALA A 290 -17.28 -8.08 1.26
C ALA A 290 -16.23 -8.31 2.36
N ASN A 291 -16.69 -8.69 3.55
CA ASN A 291 -15.84 -9.37 4.54
C ASN A 291 -15.55 -10.79 4.02
N ILE A 292 -14.37 -11.36 4.31
CA ILE A 292 -13.85 -12.59 3.70
C ILE A 292 -13.69 -13.76 4.69
N SER A 293 -14.14 -13.63 5.93
CA SER A 293 -13.62 -14.40 7.08
C SER A 293 -14.42 -15.63 7.57
N TYR A 294 -15.07 -16.41 6.67
CA TYR A 294 -15.95 -17.56 7.00
C TYR A 294 -15.84 -18.78 5.99
N PRO A 295 -16.89 -19.63 5.76
CA PRO A 295 -16.97 -20.60 4.62
C PRO A 295 -18.31 -20.74 3.79
N LEU A 296 -18.40 -20.53 2.46
CA LEU A 296 -19.66 -20.49 1.65
C LEU A 296 -20.25 -21.87 1.23
N PRO A 297 -21.51 -21.96 0.72
CA PRO A 297 -22.08 -23.20 0.18
C PRO A 297 -22.03 -23.31 -1.35
N LYS A 298 -21.69 -24.50 -1.84
CA LYS A 298 -21.51 -24.81 -3.28
C LYS A 298 -22.80 -24.83 -4.08
N SER A 299 -23.95 -25.11 -3.46
CA SER A 299 -25.26 -24.96 -4.12
C SER A 299 -25.49 -23.51 -4.57
N GLN A 300 -24.98 -22.54 -3.80
CA GLN A 300 -24.99 -21.12 -4.15
C GLN A 300 -23.90 -20.74 -5.17
N LEU A 301 -22.70 -21.33 -5.07
CA LEU A 301 -21.66 -21.16 -6.10
C LEU A 301 -22.08 -21.69 -7.48
N SER A 302 -22.87 -22.77 -7.55
CA SER A 302 -23.35 -23.33 -8.83
C SER A 302 -24.30 -22.42 -9.62
N SER A 303 -24.80 -21.33 -9.03
CA SER A 303 -25.55 -20.28 -9.76
C SER A 303 -24.63 -19.27 -10.47
N ILE A 304 -23.36 -19.17 -10.06
CA ILE A 304 -22.34 -18.26 -10.63
C ILE A 304 -21.63 -18.93 -11.81
N ASP A 305 -21.76 -20.26 -11.96
CA ASP A 305 -21.04 -21.07 -12.94
C ASP A 305 -21.46 -20.79 -14.41
N ARG A 306 -20.82 -19.79 -15.01
CA ARG A 306 -20.86 -19.48 -16.45
C ARG A 306 -19.47 -19.48 -17.08
N GLY A 307 -18.66 -20.49 -16.75
CA GLY A 307 -17.36 -20.75 -17.41
C GLY A 307 -16.14 -20.64 -16.51
N LEU A 308 -16.33 -20.58 -15.19
CA LEU A 308 -15.24 -20.58 -14.22
C LEU A 308 -14.61 -21.96 -14.11
N THR A 309 -13.53 -22.19 -14.87
CA THR A 309 -12.65 -23.33 -14.63
C THR A 309 -12.11 -23.30 -13.20
N ASP A 310 -11.98 -24.45 -12.53
CA ASP A 310 -11.56 -24.57 -11.12
C ASP A 310 -10.28 -23.78 -10.77
N ASP A 311 -9.40 -23.55 -11.74
CA ASP A 311 -8.15 -22.78 -11.63
C ASP A 311 -8.32 -21.27 -11.36
N VAL A 312 -9.53 -20.72 -11.50
CA VAL A 312 -9.84 -19.32 -11.12
C VAL A 312 -10.27 -19.25 -9.65
N PHE A 313 -11.19 -20.13 -9.23
CA PHE A 313 -11.57 -20.30 -7.83
C PHE A 313 -10.40 -20.74 -6.93
N SER A 314 -9.42 -21.47 -7.48
CA SER A 314 -8.21 -21.87 -6.75
C SER A 314 -7.32 -20.68 -6.29
N ARG A 315 -7.57 -19.47 -6.78
CA ARG A 315 -6.77 -18.27 -6.48
C ARG A 315 -7.47 -17.26 -5.57
N VAL A 316 -8.80 -17.28 -5.51
CA VAL A 316 -9.65 -16.42 -4.68
C VAL A 316 -10.89 -17.23 -4.30
N ALA A 317 -10.94 -17.76 -3.06
CA ALA A 317 -11.74 -18.93 -2.66
C ALA A 317 -12.99 -18.65 -1.75
N PRO A 318 -14.17 -18.25 -2.28
CA PRO A 318 -15.39 -17.79 -1.56
C PRO A 318 -15.76 -18.31 -0.14
N SER A 319 -16.35 -17.44 0.72
CA SER A 319 -16.60 -17.75 2.15
C SER A 319 -17.81 -17.05 2.84
N TYR A 320 -18.37 -17.61 3.93
CA TYR A 320 -19.79 -17.47 4.38
C TYR A 320 -20.29 -16.06 4.67
N TYR A 321 -21.62 -15.97 4.61
CA TYR A 321 -22.38 -14.88 5.18
C TYR A 321 -23.55 -15.45 5.97
N GLN A 322 -23.52 -15.32 7.30
CA GLN A 322 -24.69 -15.59 8.15
C GLN A 322 -25.79 -14.53 7.95
N ILE A 323 -25.48 -13.42 7.27
CA ILE A 323 -26.43 -12.37 6.85
C ILE A 323 -26.71 -12.50 5.34
N PRO A 324 -27.95 -12.83 4.90
CA PRO A 324 -28.28 -13.02 3.48
C PRO A 324 -27.93 -11.83 2.57
N ASN A 325 -27.95 -10.59 3.11
CA ASN A 325 -27.55 -9.40 2.37
C ASN A 325 -26.07 -9.42 1.98
N GLN A 326 -25.17 -9.91 2.83
CA GLN A 326 -23.74 -9.97 2.53
C GLN A 326 -23.42 -11.06 1.50
N TYR A 327 -24.17 -12.18 1.48
CA TYR A 327 -24.07 -13.16 0.38
C TYR A 327 -24.40 -12.52 -0.97
N GLN A 328 -25.50 -11.77 -1.06
CA GLN A 328 -25.82 -11.06 -2.29
C GLN A 328 -24.77 -9.98 -2.64
N GLN A 329 -24.19 -9.30 -1.64
CA GLN A 329 -23.08 -8.36 -1.87
C GLN A 329 -21.85 -9.05 -2.47
N TYR A 330 -21.53 -10.28 -2.02
CA TYR A 330 -20.39 -11.05 -2.54
C TYR A 330 -20.65 -11.68 -3.92
N VAL A 331 -21.83 -12.23 -4.19
CA VAL A 331 -22.18 -12.66 -5.56
C VAL A 331 -22.06 -11.47 -6.53
N ASN A 332 -22.62 -10.32 -6.13
CA ASN A 332 -22.50 -9.08 -6.89
C ASN A 332 -21.05 -8.55 -7.00
N TYR A 333 -20.11 -8.99 -6.15
CA TYR A 333 -18.67 -8.70 -6.25
C TYR A 333 -18.03 -9.62 -7.31
N VAL A 334 -18.29 -10.93 -7.25
CA VAL A 334 -17.69 -11.93 -8.17
C VAL A 334 -18.21 -11.76 -9.60
N GLU A 335 -19.53 -11.69 -9.78
CA GLU A 335 -20.13 -11.48 -11.10
C GLU A 335 -19.64 -10.18 -11.75
N LYS A 336 -19.40 -9.12 -10.95
CA LYS A 336 -18.79 -7.89 -11.45
C LYS A 336 -17.33 -8.07 -11.78
N LYS A 337 -16.56 -8.75 -10.92
CA LYS A 337 -15.13 -9.03 -11.11
C LYS A 337 -14.88 -9.59 -12.51
N GLU A 338 -15.61 -10.65 -12.86
CA GLU A 338 -15.55 -11.31 -14.15
C GLU A 338 -16.05 -10.41 -15.30
N GLN A 339 -17.23 -9.79 -15.16
CA GLN A 339 -17.78 -8.86 -16.18
C GLN A 339 -16.83 -7.71 -16.55
N ASN A 340 -15.92 -7.32 -15.64
CA ASN A 340 -14.96 -6.25 -15.87
C ASN A 340 -13.59 -6.78 -16.32
N GLU A 341 -13.13 -7.95 -15.86
CA GLU A 341 -11.93 -8.61 -16.43
C GLU A 341 -12.12 -8.95 -17.93
N ASP A 342 -13.35 -9.27 -18.33
CA ASP A 342 -13.79 -9.39 -19.74
C ASP A 342 -14.09 -8.04 -20.43
N SER A 343 -14.11 -6.91 -19.69
CA SER A 343 -14.45 -5.61 -20.27
C SER A 343 -13.28 -4.95 -21.00
N SER A 344 -13.32 -5.01 -22.33
CA SER A 344 -12.55 -4.12 -23.18
C SER A 344 -13.17 -2.72 -23.12
N ALA A 345 -12.46 -1.76 -22.54
CA ALA A 345 -12.90 -0.37 -22.47
C ALA A 345 -11.79 0.55 -22.94
N TYR A 346 -12.14 1.45 -23.86
CA TYR A 346 -11.19 2.35 -24.47
C TYR A 346 -10.77 3.47 -23.52
N LEU A 347 -9.45 3.70 -23.42
CA LEU A 347 -8.89 4.95 -22.92
C LEU A 347 -8.66 5.89 -24.10
N ILE A 348 -9.08 7.14 -23.99
CA ILE A 348 -8.71 8.19 -24.95
C ILE A 348 -7.54 8.96 -24.36
N GLN A 349 -6.44 9.03 -25.09
CA GLN A 349 -5.28 9.82 -24.70
C GLN A 349 -5.20 11.05 -25.61
N LEU A 350 -5.13 12.24 -25.00
CA LEU A 350 -4.95 13.51 -25.70
C LEU A 350 -3.51 14.01 -25.46
N GLU A 351 -2.75 14.23 -26.52
CA GLU A 351 -1.41 14.83 -26.45
C GLU A 351 -1.48 16.26 -26.98
N PHE A 352 -1.01 17.22 -26.18
CA PHE A 352 -0.96 18.64 -26.51
C PHE A 352 0.48 19.14 -26.50
N GLY A 353 0.86 19.92 -27.53
CA GLY A 353 2.18 20.54 -27.61
C GLY A 353 2.41 21.68 -26.61
N ASN A 354 1.32 22.20 -26.01
CA ASN A 354 1.32 23.20 -24.94
C ASN A 354 0.19 22.93 -23.93
N LEU A 355 0.30 23.47 -22.72
CA LEU A 355 -0.66 23.31 -21.64
C LEU A 355 -2.05 23.92 -21.99
N PRO A 356 -3.15 23.14 -21.93
CA PRO A 356 -4.49 23.70 -22.12
C PRO A 356 -4.89 24.68 -21.01
N THR A 357 -5.71 25.69 -21.34
CA THR A 357 -6.02 26.83 -20.47
C THR A 357 -7.51 27.03 -20.18
N GLN A 358 -8.38 26.20 -20.76
CA GLN A 358 -9.82 26.18 -20.49
C GLN A 358 -10.31 24.81 -19.97
N LEU A 359 -9.48 23.77 -20.07
CA LEU A 359 -9.74 22.47 -19.46
C LEU A 359 -9.36 22.44 -17.97
N PRO A 360 -10.05 21.63 -17.14
CA PRO A 360 -9.58 21.30 -15.79
C PRO A 360 -8.28 20.50 -15.89
N LEU A 361 -7.33 20.82 -15.00
CA LEU A 361 -5.98 20.23 -14.99
C LEU A 361 -5.72 19.32 -13.78
N TYR A 362 -6.77 18.64 -13.32
CA TYR A 362 -6.68 17.61 -12.27
C TYR A 362 -7.36 16.30 -12.69
N PRO A 363 -6.88 15.15 -12.21
CA PRO A 363 -7.62 13.89 -12.21
C PRO A 363 -9.00 13.98 -11.52
N VAL A 364 -9.85 12.99 -11.79
CA VAL A 364 -11.26 12.87 -11.37
C VAL A 364 -12.23 13.90 -11.99
N SER A 365 -11.73 15.04 -12.47
CA SER A 365 -12.46 16.05 -13.25
C SER A 365 -13.17 15.46 -14.47
N GLY A 366 -14.40 15.92 -14.71
CA GLY A 366 -15.20 15.53 -15.88
C GLY A 366 -14.75 16.25 -17.16
N PHE A 367 -14.89 15.56 -18.27
CA PHE A 367 -14.43 15.95 -19.60
C PHE A 367 -15.46 15.56 -20.66
N SER A 368 -15.88 16.50 -21.50
CA SER A 368 -16.64 16.22 -22.72
C SER A 368 -15.94 16.74 -23.97
N PHE A 369 -16.21 16.08 -25.09
CA PHE A 369 -15.86 16.58 -26.42
C PHE A 369 -17.01 17.45 -26.96
N PRO A 370 -16.74 18.43 -27.84
CA PRO A 370 -17.81 19.20 -28.48
C PRO A 370 -18.58 18.30 -29.47
N ASP A 371 -19.85 18.61 -29.68
CA ASP A 371 -20.75 17.89 -30.59
C ASP A 371 -20.10 17.61 -31.95
N GLY A 372 -20.16 16.35 -32.39
CA GLY A 372 -19.64 15.90 -33.68
C GLY A 372 -18.12 15.66 -33.76
N PHE A 373 -17.34 15.89 -32.69
CA PHE A 373 -15.88 15.67 -32.69
C PHE A 373 -15.48 14.24 -33.13
N PHE A 374 -16.33 13.25 -32.85
CA PHE A 374 -16.15 11.85 -33.22
C PHE A 374 -17.17 11.32 -34.23
N ASP A 375 -17.78 12.14 -35.09
CA ASP A 375 -18.80 11.70 -36.08
C ASP A 375 -18.32 10.58 -37.03
N SER A 376 -17.01 10.38 -37.16
CA SER A 376 -16.39 9.29 -37.95
C SER A 376 -16.05 8.01 -37.14
N TYR A 377 -16.24 8.04 -35.81
CA TYR A 377 -15.93 6.97 -34.85
C TYR A 377 -17.10 6.69 -33.87
N ALA A 378 -18.26 7.29 -34.10
CA ALA A 378 -19.32 7.50 -33.12
C ALA A 378 -20.02 6.24 -32.56
N ASN A 379 -19.76 5.04 -33.08
CA ASN A 379 -20.42 3.80 -32.64
C ASN A 379 -19.80 3.18 -31.37
N GLU A 380 -18.59 3.59 -30.98
CA GLU A 380 -17.80 2.93 -29.92
C GLU A 380 -17.36 3.88 -28.78
N LEU A 381 -17.77 5.16 -28.85
CA LEU A 381 -17.34 6.22 -27.95
C LEU A 381 -18.55 6.81 -27.21
N ASN A 382 -18.38 7.13 -25.93
CA ASN A 382 -19.42 7.76 -25.09
C ASN A 382 -19.34 9.29 -25.15
N ASP A 383 -20.38 9.97 -24.67
CA ASP A 383 -20.48 11.44 -24.69
C ASP A 383 -19.68 12.13 -23.55
N SER A 384 -19.37 11.39 -22.48
CA SER A 384 -18.75 11.92 -21.25
C SER A 384 -17.66 11.01 -20.67
N TYR A 385 -16.62 11.65 -20.13
CA TYR A 385 -15.38 11.06 -19.67
C TYR A 385 -14.91 11.70 -18.36
N ARG A 386 -13.99 11.03 -17.66
CA ARG A 386 -13.16 11.60 -16.59
C ARG A 386 -11.70 11.56 -16.96
N ILE A 387 -10.96 12.56 -16.47
CA ILE A 387 -9.51 12.55 -16.49
C ILE A 387 -9.02 11.59 -15.39
N THR A 388 -8.28 10.52 -15.73
CA THR A 388 -7.67 9.62 -14.72
C THR A 388 -6.22 9.97 -14.46
N ALA A 389 -5.50 10.40 -15.50
CA ALA A 389 -4.09 10.78 -15.40
C ALA A 389 -3.76 12.01 -16.23
N ILE A 390 -2.87 12.85 -15.70
CA ILE A 390 -2.27 13.97 -16.43
C ILE A 390 -0.76 13.91 -16.30
N ALA A 391 -0.05 13.88 -17.42
CA ALA A 391 1.40 14.03 -17.45
C ALA A 391 1.80 15.39 -18.03
N PHE A 392 2.74 16.06 -17.37
CA PHE A 392 3.35 17.31 -17.82
C PHE A 392 4.86 17.11 -17.98
N GLU A 393 5.44 17.49 -19.12
CA GLU A 393 6.89 17.60 -19.30
C GLU A 393 7.28 19.04 -19.67
N PHE A 394 8.04 19.67 -18.78
CA PHE A 394 8.56 21.03 -18.95
C PHE A 394 9.98 20.97 -19.55
N LYS A 395 10.17 21.67 -20.67
CA LYS A 395 11.46 21.77 -21.36
C LYS A 395 11.91 23.23 -21.43
N PHE A 396 12.88 23.57 -20.58
CA PHE A 396 13.45 24.91 -20.46
C PHE A 396 14.45 25.19 -21.60
N HIS A 397 14.52 26.43 -22.08
CA HIS A 397 15.24 26.76 -23.32
C HIS A 397 16.76 26.74 -23.14
N GLN A 398 17.51 26.12 -24.07
CA GLN A 398 18.96 25.89 -23.93
C GLN A 398 19.80 27.17 -23.75
N ASN A 399 19.35 28.30 -24.31
CA ASN A 399 20.01 29.62 -24.19
C ASN A 399 20.09 30.14 -22.74
N ILE A 400 19.40 29.51 -21.78
CA ILE A 400 19.47 29.86 -20.37
C ILE A 400 20.87 29.55 -19.78
N LYS A 401 21.65 28.64 -20.40
CA LYS A 401 23.03 28.33 -19.95
C LYS A 401 23.94 29.57 -19.85
N ASP A 402 23.85 30.47 -20.82
CA ASP A 402 24.69 31.68 -20.86
C ASP A 402 24.41 32.63 -19.67
N TYR A 403 23.21 32.57 -19.08
CA TYR A 403 22.85 33.34 -17.89
C TYR A 403 23.36 32.74 -16.57
N ARG A 404 23.77 31.46 -16.56
CA ARG A 404 24.25 30.78 -15.33
C ARG A 404 25.73 31.02 -15.04
N ALA A 405 26.52 31.37 -16.07
CA ALA A 405 27.97 31.58 -15.97
C ALA A 405 28.40 32.83 -15.15
N PHE A 406 27.46 33.68 -14.71
CA PHE A 406 27.72 35.00 -14.12
C PHE A 406 27.13 35.24 -12.72
N ASP A 407 26.69 34.19 -11.99
CA ASP A 407 26.17 34.34 -10.62
C ASP A 407 27.29 34.65 -9.60
N SER A 408 27.60 35.94 -9.45
CA SER A 408 28.21 36.48 -8.23
C SER A 408 27.19 36.48 -7.09
N HIS A 409 27.60 36.12 -5.86
CA HIS A 409 26.71 35.87 -4.70
C HIS A 409 25.63 36.93 -4.41
N SER A 410 25.81 38.18 -4.80
CA SER A 410 24.91 39.30 -4.50
C SER A 410 23.61 39.36 -5.32
N ARG A 411 23.34 38.42 -6.23
CA ARG A 411 22.25 38.54 -7.23
C ARG A 411 21.00 37.68 -7.01
N LEU A 412 20.99 36.80 -6.00
CA LEU A 412 19.89 35.86 -5.75
C LEU A 412 18.57 36.50 -5.25
N THR A 413 18.56 37.79 -4.86
CA THR A 413 17.41 38.41 -4.17
C THR A 413 16.63 39.47 -4.95
N ASN A 414 17.15 40.06 -6.04
CA ASN A 414 16.58 41.31 -6.61
C ASN A 414 16.27 41.32 -8.12
N GLU A 415 16.64 40.31 -8.91
CA GLU A 415 16.36 40.29 -10.38
C GLU A 415 15.33 39.23 -10.81
N MET A 416 14.60 38.62 -9.87
CA MET A 416 13.70 37.48 -10.13
C MET A 416 12.27 37.82 -10.59
N VAL A 417 11.89 39.10 -10.69
CA VAL A 417 10.46 39.50 -10.75
C VAL A 417 9.82 39.45 -12.16
N ASP A 418 10.52 39.87 -13.22
CA ASP A 418 9.86 40.25 -14.49
C ASP A 418 10.20 39.43 -15.76
N GLN A 419 11.14 38.47 -15.71
CA GLN A 419 11.47 37.67 -16.90
C GLN A 419 10.47 36.54 -17.14
N LYS A 420 9.36 36.88 -17.82
CA LYS A 420 8.37 35.95 -18.38
C LYS A 420 8.99 35.09 -19.51
N MET A 421 9.81 34.10 -19.16
CA MET A 421 10.32 33.14 -20.13
C MET A 421 9.20 32.24 -20.65
N PRO A 422 9.10 31.98 -21.96
CA PRO A 422 8.15 31.01 -22.50
C PRO A 422 8.54 29.60 -22.04
N LEU A 423 7.61 28.91 -21.37
CA LEU A 423 7.78 27.51 -20.99
C LEU A 423 7.16 26.63 -22.08
N ASN A 424 7.91 25.66 -22.59
CA ASN A 424 7.35 24.61 -23.45
C ASN A 424 6.90 23.46 -22.54
N ILE A 425 5.58 23.28 -22.43
CA ILE A 425 4.96 22.28 -21.54
C ILE A 425 4.17 21.27 -22.38
N ALA A 426 4.80 20.15 -22.71
CA ALA A 426 4.11 19.04 -23.36
C ALA A 426 3.14 18.43 -22.33
N THR A 427 1.86 18.30 -22.71
CA THR A 427 0.79 17.83 -21.82
C THR A 427 0.11 16.60 -22.39
N LYS A 428 -0.12 15.60 -21.56
CA LYS A 428 -0.84 14.37 -21.90
C LYS A 428 -1.99 14.16 -20.92
N LEU A 429 -3.23 14.23 -21.40
CA LEU A 429 -4.41 13.83 -20.64
C LEU A 429 -4.75 12.37 -20.98
N THR A 430 -5.13 11.60 -19.98
CA THR A 430 -5.68 10.24 -20.14
C THR A 430 -7.12 10.26 -19.64
N LEU A 431 -8.04 9.89 -20.52
CA LEU A 431 -9.48 9.93 -20.30
C LEU A 431 -10.05 8.51 -20.25
N ILE A 432 -10.93 8.28 -19.29
CA ILE A 432 -11.76 7.08 -19.15
C ILE A 432 -13.22 7.47 -19.35
N SER A 433 -14.07 6.60 -19.89
CA SER A 433 -15.51 6.93 -19.98
C SER A 433 -16.15 7.01 -18.60
N ASP A 434 -17.09 7.93 -18.39
CA ASP A 434 -17.90 8.01 -17.15
C ASP A 434 -18.72 6.74 -16.84
N LYS A 435 -18.93 5.87 -17.85
CA LYS A 435 -19.58 4.57 -17.68
C LYS A 435 -18.61 3.46 -17.26
N SER A 436 -17.30 3.69 -17.35
CA SER A 436 -16.31 2.80 -16.76
C SER A 436 -16.31 2.97 -15.25
N THR A 437 -16.16 1.87 -14.54
CA THR A 437 -16.13 1.85 -13.08
C THR A 437 -14.71 1.71 -12.52
N ALA A 438 -13.69 1.59 -13.40
CA ALA A 438 -12.35 1.10 -13.11
C ALA A 438 -11.62 1.73 -11.89
N ILE A 439 -10.94 0.86 -11.15
CA ILE A 439 -9.99 1.16 -10.07
C ILE A 439 -8.65 1.60 -10.68
N ASP A 440 -8.37 2.90 -10.66
CA ASP A 440 -7.01 3.42 -10.85
C ASP A 440 -6.32 3.45 -9.49
N LEU A 441 -5.45 2.47 -9.25
CA LEU A 441 -4.54 2.34 -8.11
C LEU A 441 -3.11 2.09 -8.62
N PRO A 442 -2.06 2.44 -7.86
CA PRO A 442 -0.69 2.14 -8.23
C PRO A 442 -0.42 0.63 -8.16
N ALA A 443 0.51 0.15 -8.98
CA ALA A 443 0.99 -1.23 -8.88
C ALA A 443 1.68 -1.47 -7.52
N TYR A 444 1.28 -2.53 -6.81
CA TYR A 444 1.78 -2.89 -5.49
C TYR A 444 2.44 -4.27 -5.50
N GLN A 445 3.20 -4.57 -4.44
CA GLN A 445 3.75 -5.90 -4.18
C GLN A 445 2.97 -6.53 -3.02
N LYS A 446 2.31 -7.68 -3.28
CA LYS A 446 1.51 -8.39 -2.27
C LYS A 446 2.38 -8.81 -1.08
N THR A 447 1.91 -8.53 0.12
CA THR A 447 2.59 -8.91 1.37
C THR A 447 2.45 -10.41 1.64
N THR A 448 3.49 -11.01 2.21
CA THR A 448 3.45 -12.38 2.72
C THR A 448 3.06 -12.41 4.19
N ALA A 449 2.61 -13.56 4.68
CA ALA A 449 2.46 -13.79 6.11
C ALA A 449 3.80 -13.60 6.84
N PHE A 450 3.77 -13.05 8.06
CA PHE A 450 4.97 -12.95 8.90
C PHE A 450 5.08 -14.15 9.84
N LYS A 451 6.27 -14.73 9.96
CA LYS A 451 6.49 -15.91 10.80
C LYS A 451 6.96 -15.53 12.22
N ALA A 452 6.14 -15.84 13.22
CA ALA A 452 6.39 -15.56 14.63
C ALA A 452 6.47 -16.84 15.48
N GLN A 453 7.11 -16.76 16.64
CA GLN A 453 6.99 -17.79 17.69
C GLN A 453 5.84 -17.41 18.61
N ALA A 454 5.08 -18.40 19.07
CA ALA A 454 3.95 -18.22 19.99
C ALA A 454 3.84 -19.39 20.98
N CYS A 455 3.13 -19.19 22.08
CA CYS A 455 2.88 -20.22 23.10
C CYS A 455 1.40 -20.66 23.04
N VAL A 456 1.09 -21.95 22.91
CA VAL A 456 -0.29 -22.44 23.05
C VAL A 456 -0.71 -22.35 24.51
N ILE A 457 -1.84 -21.68 24.78
CA ILE A 457 -2.33 -21.40 26.13
C ILE A 457 -3.73 -21.98 26.37
N LYS A 458 -4.01 -22.29 27.63
CA LYS A 458 -5.34 -22.66 28.13
C LYS A 458 -5.86 -21.55 29.05
N ASP A 459 -7.03 -21.01 28.73
CA ASP A 459 -7.82 -20.21 29.68
C ASP A 459 -8.19 -21.04 30.93
N ASP A 460 -8.16 -20.40 32.09
CA ASP A 460 -8.41 -20.98 33.41
C ASP A 460 -7.56 -22.23 33.73
N ALA A 461 -6.28 -22.23 33.31
CA ALA A 461 -5.32 -23.26 33.71
C ALA A 461 -5.00 -23.18 35.22
N SER A 462 -5.38 -24.23 35.98
CA SER A 462 -4.93 -24.41 37.37
C SER A 462 -3.50 -24.98 37.43
N THR A 463 -2.93 -25.04 38.64
CA THR A 463 -1.65 -25.74 38.92
C THR A 463 -1.65 -27.21 38.53
N ASP A 464 -2.83 -27.81 38.39
CA ASP A 464 -3.02 -29.25 38.23
C ASP A 464 -3.17 -29.64 36.75
N ASP A 465 -3.20 -28.63 35.87
CA ASP A 465 -3.57 -28.69 34.46
C ASP A 465 -2.47 -28.15 33.51
N ILE A 466 -1.21 -28.18 33.98
CA ILE A 466 -0.02 -27.57 33.34
C ILE A 466 0.11 -27.90 31.84
N TYR A 467 -0.20 -29.15 31.47
CA TYR A 467 -0.12 -29.68 30.10
C TYR A 467 -1.50 -30.12 29.57
N ALA A 468 -2.59 -29.60 30.13
CA ALA A 468 -3.93 -29.84 29.61
C ALA A 468 -4.09 -29.33 28.17
N THR A 469 -5.10 -29.85 27.47
CA THR A 469 -5.48 -29.39 26.12
C THR A 469 -6.81 -28.65 26.21
N SER A 470 -6.91 -27.52 25.53
CA SER A 470 -8.18 -26.86 25.20
C SER A 470 -8.27 -26.65 23.69
N LEU A 471 -9.48 -26.72 23.17
CA LEU A 471 -9.86 -26.36 21.80
C LEU A 471 -11.03 -25.39 21.91
N TYR A 472 -11.12 -24.43 20.99
CA TYR A 472 -12.03 -23.29 21.11
C TYR A 472 -12.84 -23.07 19.82
N GLN A 473 -14.02 -22.46 19.95
CA GLN A 473 -14.85 -22.06 18.82
C GLN A 473 -14.39 -20.69 18.30
N GLY A 474 -13.56 -20.69 17.25
CA GLY A 474 -13.11 -19.50 16.52
C GLY A 474 -12.41 -18.50 17.43
N ALA A 475 -12.87 -17.24 17.40
CA ALA A 475 -12.38 -16.16 18.26
C ALA A 475 -12.71 -16.35 19.74
N THR A 476 -13.75 -17.14 20.05
CA THR A 476 -14.35 -17.15 21.38
C THR A 476 -13.55 -17.99 22.37
N LYS A 477 -13.79 -17.75 23.67
CA LYS A 477 -13.30 -18.61 24.77
C LYS A 477 -14.23 -19.82 25.02
N THR A 478 -15.20 -20.06 24.14
CA THR A 478 -16.12 -21.22 24.23
C THR A 478 -15.37 -22.48 23.85
N ALA A 479 -15.40 -23.49 24.72
CA ALA A 479 -14.77 -24.78 24.44
C ALA A 479 -15.42 -25.49 23.24
N SER A 480 -14.60 -26.02 22.35
CA SER A 480 -15.00 -26.83 21.19
C SER A 480 -14.47 -28.26 21.31
N ASP A 481 -14.96 -29.15 20.45
CA ASP A 481 -14.49 -30.52 20.33
C ASP A 481 -14.44 -30.98 18.86
N ILE A 482 -13.73 -32.08 18.60
CA ILE A 482 -13.47 -32.59 17.24
C ILE A 482 -14.75 -33.05 16.53
N SER A 483 -15.82 -33.39 17.27
CA SER A 483 -17.13 -33.75 16.68
C SER A 483 -17.98 -32.53 16.31
N GLN A 484 -17.66 -31.36 16.86
CA GLN A 484 -18.21 -30.07 16.42
C GLN A 484 -17.46 -29.49 15.21
N GLN A 485 -16.24 -29.96 14.91
CA GLN A 485 -15.56 -29.57 13.67
C GLN A 485 -16.51 -29.89 12.49
N PRO A 486 -16.93 -28.89 11.70
CA PRO A 486 -17.74 -29.17 10.53
C PRO A 486 -16.94 -30.11 9.62
N SER A 487 -17.55 -31.22 9.24
CA SER A 487 -16.92 -32.20 8.35
C SER A 487 -16.43 -31.54 7.06
N ASP A 488 -15.60 -32.26 6.31
CA ASP A 488 -15.30 -31.95 4.90
C ASP A 488 -16.54 -32.21 4.02
N ASP A 489 -17.70 -31.67 4.43
CA ASP A 489 -18.95 -31.82 3.74
C ASP A 489 -18.84 -31.13 2.39
N THR A 490 -19.05 -31.94 1.36
CA THR A 490 -18.94 -31.54 -0.05
C THR A 490 -19.89 -30.42 -0.44
N SER A 491 -20.84 -30.08 0.43
CA SER A 491 -21.75 -28.93 0.35
C SER A 491 -21.07 -27.56 0.45
N TYR A 492 -19.88 -27.40 1.09
CA TYR A 492 -19.32 -26.08 1.47
C TYR A 492 -17.85 -25.82 1.00
N HIS A 493 -17.36 -24.57 1.08
CA HIS A 493 -16.06 -24.02 0.59
C HIS A 493 -15.51 -22.94 1.57
N ARG A 494 -14.21 -22.55 1.56
CA ARG A 494 -13.66 -21.52 2.52
C ARG A 494 -12.56 -20.62 1.92
N PHE A 495 -12.53 -19.33 2.30
CA PHE A 495 -11.47 -18.34 1.98
C PHE A 495 -10.36 -18.42 3.01
N THR A 496 -10.72 -18.02 4.22
CA THR A 496 -9.93 -18.13 5.43
C THR A 496 -10.10 -19.54 5.96
N PRO A 497 -9.06 -20.14 6.56
CA PRO A 497 -9.22 -21.33 7.37
C PRO A 497 -9.67 -20.94 8.79
N TYR A 498 -10.36 -19.81 8.95
CA TYR A 498 -10.81 -19.20 10.20
C TYR A 498 -12.27 -18.79 10.04
N SER A 499 -13.07 -19.05 11.09
CA SER A 499 -14.46 -18.64 11.26
C SER A 499 -14.83 -18.81 12.73
N ASP A 500 -15.89 -18.15 13.21
CA ASP A 500 -16.35 -18.31 14.61
C ASP A 500 -16.69 -19.77 14.98
N ASP A 501 -17.20 -20.55 14.01
CA ASP A 501 -17.49 -21.99 14.18
C ASP A 501 -16.26 -22.92 13.97
N GLN A 502 -15.05 -22.38 13.70
CA GLN A 502 -13.88 -23.23 13.40
C GLN A 502 -13.02 -23.47 14.64
N MET A 503 -12.74 -24.75 14.90
CA MET A 503 -11.83 -25.23 15.94
C MET A 503 -10.48 -24.50 15.89
N SER A 504 -10.15 -23.81 16.98
CA SER A 504 -8.92 -23.03 17.18
C SER A 504 -8.16 -23.47 18.44
N TYR A 505 -6.86 -23.15 18.49
CA TYR A 505 -6.11 -23.04 19.75
C TYR A 505 -6.02 -21.56 20.11
N HIS A 506 -6.06 -21.22 21.39
CA HIS A 506 -5.62 -19.89 21.84
C HIS A 506 -4.10 -19.90 21.99
N ILE A 507 -3.45 -18.84 21.51
CA ILE A 507 -2.00 -18.66 21.52
C ILE A 507 -1.61 -17.30 22.10
N GLU A 508 -0.48 -17.27 22.80
CA GLU A 508 0.16 -16.06 23.30
C GLU A 508 1.21 -15.56 22.29
N LEU A 509 1.03 -14.35 21.76
CA LEU A 509 2.02 -13.67 20.91
C LEU A 509 3.01 -12.81 21.74
N PRO A 510 4.24 -12.57 21.25
CA PRO A 510 5.15 -11.62 21.88
C PRO A 510 4.58 -10.20 21.89
N SER A 511 4.50 -9.58 23.07
CA SER A 511 3.87 -8.25 23.27
C SER A 511 4.43 -7.14 22.38
N LEU A 512 5.70 -7.23 21.97
CA LEU A 512 6.33 -6.30 21.02
C LEU A 512 5.56 -6.16 19.69
N LEU A 513 4.83 -7.21 19.28
CA LEU A 513 4.00 -7.22 18.07
C LEU A 513 2.66 -6.50 18.25
N LEU A 514 2.17 -6.27 19.47
CA LEU A 514 0.89 -5.60 19.72
C LEU A 514 0.94 -4.12 19.37
N ALA A 515 -0.15 -3.58 18.83
CA ALA A 515 -0.28 -2.14 18.57
C ALA A 515 -0.24 -1.31 19.86
N ASP A 516 -1.04 -1.72 20.84
CA ASP A 516 -1.20 -1.04 22.13
C ASP A 516 -0.69 -1.92 23.29
N ASP A 517 0.07 -1.34 24.22
CA ASP A 517 0.66 -2.05 25.37
C ASP A 517 -0.37 -2.61 26.38
N GLU A 518 -1.63 -2.18 26.30
CA GLU A 518 -2.76 -2.66 27.13
C GLU A 518 -3.62 -3.75 26.44
N SER A 519 -3.32 -4.13 25.19
CA SER A 519 -4.05 -5.21 24.50
C SER A 519 -3.77 -6.60 25.07
N SER A 520 -4.70 -7.53 24.89
CA SER A 520 -4.43 -8.95 25.17
C SER A 520 -3.42 -9.49 24.16
N ASN A 521 -2.48 -10.30 24.64
CA ASN A 521 -1.58 -11.05 23.78
C ASN A 521 -2.09 -12.46 23.41
N SER A 522 -3.27 -12.84 23.93
CA SER A 522 -3.99 -14.05 23.52
C SER A 522 -4.78 -13.82 22.23
N PHE A 523 -4.60 -14.71 21.25
CA PHE A 523 -5.32 -14.74 19.98
C PHE A 523 -5.73 -16.16 19.61
N ALA A 524 -6.82 -16.30 18.86
CA ALA A 524 -7.22 -17.58 18.27
C ALA A 524 -6.38 -17.89 17.01
N ALA A 525 -5.73 -19.05 16.99
CA ALA A 525 -4.99 -19.57 15.86
C ALA A 525 -5.60 -20.86 15.32
N VAL A 526 -5.61 -20.97 13.99
CA VAL A 526 -6.26 -22.03 13.23
C VAL A 526 -5.56 -23.37 13.40
N VAL A 527 -6.35 -24.43 13.57
CA VAL A 527 -5.87 -25.82 13.51
C VAL A 527 -6.01 -26.36 12.09
N LYS A 528 -4.92 -26.88 11.51
CA LYS A 528 -4.97 -27.63 10.24
C LYS A 528 -5.47 -29.07 10.47
N PRO A 529 -6.54 -29.53 9.79
CA PRO A 529 -7.01 -30.91 9.93
C PRO A 529 -5.94 -31.95 9.58
N ASN A 530 -5.16 -31.70 8.52
CA ASN A 530 -4.15 -32.65 8.02
C ASN A 530 -2.97 -32.89 8.97
N SER A 531 -2.73 -32.04 9.98
CA SER A 531 -1.74 -32.30 11.04
C SER A 531 -2.26 -33.23 12.15
N LEU A 532 -3.56 -33.51 12.20
CA LEU A 532 -4.19 -34.34 13.24
C LEU A 532 -4.45 -35.78 12.79
N LEU A 533 -4.49 -36.04 11.48
CA LEU A 533 -4.94 -37.31 10.90
C LEU A 533 -3.83 -38.37 10.74
N SER A 534 -2.98 -38.49 11.76
CA SER A 534 -2.26 -39.76 12.01
C SER A 534 -3.20 -40.74 12.72
N GLN A 535 -2.87 -42.05 12.78
CA GLN A 535 -3.65 -43.01 13.56
C GLN A 535 -3.60 -42.76 15.09
N ALA A 536 -2.74 -41.85 15.55
CA ALA A 536 -2.72 -41.32 16.91
C ALA A 536 -2.99 -39.80 16.90
N TYR A 537 -3.95 -39.37 17.72
CA TYR A 537 -4.27 -37.96 17.95
C TYR A 537 -3.36 -37.40 19.06
N PHE A 538 -2.50 -36.45 18.69
CA PHE A 538 -1.63 -35.73 19.62
C PHE A 538 -1.92 -34.23 19.53
N PRO A 539 -2.81 -33.69 20.38
CA PRO A 539 -3.09 -32.26 20.39
C PRO A 539 -1.91 -31.45 20.93
N LEU A 540 -1.86 -30.19 20.53
CA LEU A 540 -1.01 -29.20 21.18
C LEU A 540 -1.53 -28.95 22.61
N ARG A 541 -0.63 -28.99 23.58
CA ARG A 541 -0.94 -28.81 25.01
C ARG A 541 -0.70 -27.36 25.42
N ASN A 542 -1.25 -26.96 26.57
CA ASN A 542 -0.85 -25.73 27.26
C ASN A 542 0.69 -25.64 27.39
N ASN A 543 1.22 -24.42 27.35
CA ASN A 543 2.64 -24.09 27.30
C ASN A 543 3.41 -24.59 26.05
N THR A 544 2.76 -25.13 25.01
CA THR A 544 3.47 -25.66 23.82
C THR A 544 3.98 -24.53 22.93
N GLN A 545 5.29 -24.44 22.75
CA GLN A 545 5.88 -23.50 21.79
C GLN A 545 5.58 -23.93 20.35
N VAL A 546 5.19 -22.96 19.52
CA VAL A 546 4.80 -23.15 18.11
C VAL A 546 5.39 -22.06 17.21
N TRP A 547 5.62 -22.42 15.95
CA TRP A 547 5.72 -21.44 14.86
C TRP A 547 4.30 -21.14 14.35
N VAL A 548 4.02 -19.85 14.19
CA VAL A 548 2.77 -19.35 13.63
C VAL A 548 3.04 -18.39 12.48
N ASP A 549 2.19 -18.46 11.47
CA ASP A 549 2.25 -17.59 10.30
C ASP A 549 1.10 -16.58 10.44
N LEU A 550 1.46 -15.30 10.57
CA LEU A 550 0.57 -14.16 10.80
C LEU A 550 0.10 -13.61 9.44
N HIS A 551 -1.15 -13.89 9.06
CA HIS A 551 -1.80 -13.30 7.89
C HIS A 551 -2.52 -12.00 8.27
N ARG A 552 -3.14 -11.28 7.33
CA ARG A 552 -3.82 -10.01 7.65
C ARG A 552 -4.95 -10.17 8.66
N GLU A 553 -5.79 -11.20 8.51
CA GLU A 553 -7.05 -11.38 9.27
C GLU A 553 -7.16 -12.73 10.00
N TYR A 554 -6.11 -13.56 9.98
CA TYR A 554 -6.05 -14.80 10.76
C TYR A 554 -4.62 -15.21 11.12
N ILE A 555 -4.48 -16.09 12.11
CA ILE A 555 -3.22 -16.73 12.48
C ILE A 555 -3.30 -18.22 12.18
N GLU A 556 -2.25 -18.78 11.59
CA GLU A 556 -2.14 -20.19 11.25
C GLU A 556 -0.98 -20.85 12.00
N ILE A 557 -1.20 -21.98 12.68
CA ILE A 557 -0.10 -22.75 13.27
C ILE A 557 0.61 -23.54 12.17
N SER A 558 1.89 -23.23 11.94
CA SER A 558 2.67 -23.79 10.84
C SER A 558 3.65 -24.89 11.28
N ALA A 559 4.06 -24.93 12.55
CA ALA A 559 4.75 -26.07 13.17
C ALA A 559 4.72 -26.04 14.70
N SER A 560 4.88 -27.20 15.35
CA SER A 560 5.31 -27.25 16.76
C SER A 560 6.82 -27.07 16.87
N LEU A 561 7.28 -26.28 17.83
CA LEU A 561 8.71 -26.03 18.11
C LEU A 561 9.28 -26.99 19.15
N MET A 562 8.44 -27.42 20.10
CA MET A 562 8.86 -28.22 21.24
C MET A 562 7.73 -29.16 21.67
N HIS A 563 8.07 -30.41 21.95
CA HIS A 563 7.18 -31.34 22.62
C HIS A 563 7.51 -31.37 24.11
N HIS A 564 6.49 -31.31 24.96
CA HIS A 564 6.67 -31.43 26.42
C HIS A 564 7.04 -32.86 26.78
N VAL A 565 8.30 -33.06 27.18
CA VAL A 565 8.87 -34.35 27.58
C VAL A 565 9.34 -34.24 29.02
N ASN A 566 9.00 -35.22 29.87
CA ASN A 566 9.45 -35.24 31.25
C ASN A 566 10.97 -35.50 31.32
N SER A 567 11.75 -34.48 31.69
CA SER A 567 13.22 -34.54 31.77
C SER A 567 13.71 -35.69 32.62
N ASP A 568 13.06 -35.93 33.75
CA ASP A 568 13.53 -36.84 34.80
C ASP A 568 13.33 -38.31 34.40
N ILE A 569 12.55 -38.54 33.35
CA ILE A 569 12.22 -39.85 32.77
C ILE A 569 12.98 -40.12 31.47
N PHE A 570 13.25 -39.08 30.66
CA PHE A 570 13.79 -39.21 29.31
C PHE A 570 15.22 -38.68 29.13
N ALA A 571 15.73 -37.80 30.00
CA ALA A 571 17.10 -37.27 29.92
C ALA A 571 18.08 -38.18 30.67
N SER A 572 18.54 -39.26 30.02
CA SER A 572 19.59 -40.14 30.55
C SER A 572 20.95 -39.88 29.91
N GLN A 573 22.01 -39.93 30.72
CA GLN A 573 23.41 -39.91 30.26
C GLN A 573 23.98 -41.32 30.04
N THR A 574 23.24 -42.38 30.40
CA THR A 574 23.76 -43.77 30.50
C THR A 574 22.95 -44.80 29.72
N ALA A 575 21.77 -44.43 29.23
CA ALA A 575 20.88 -45.26 28.43
C ALA A 575 20.21 -44.41 27.34
N GLN A 576 19.89 -45.01 26.19
CA GLN A 576 19.04 -44.36 25.19
C GLN A 576 17.57 -44.57 25.59
N VAL A 577 16.88 -43.47 25.93
CA VAL A 577 15.43 -43.50 26.23
C VAL A 577 14.64 -42.96 25.03
N THR A 578 13.57 -43.65 24.67
CA THR A 578 12.61 -43.24 23.63
C THR A 578 11.19 -43.53 24.10
N GLY A 579 10.19 -42.72 23.75
CA GLY A 579 8.82 -42.92 24.23
C GLY A 579 7.94 -41.68 24.18
N ILE A 580 6.85 -41.73 24.92
CA ILE A 580 5.75 -40.75 24.91
C ILE A 580 5.18 -40.62 26.33
N ASN A 581 4.92 -39.38 26.77
CA ASN A 581 4.20 -39.05 28.00
C ASN A 581 2.86 -38.34 27.72
N TRP A 582 1.88 -38.55 28.58
CA TRP A 582 0.51 -38.02 28.45
C TRP A 582 -0.15 -37.84 29.82
N GLY A 583 -1.32 -37.19 29.79
CA GLY A 583 -1.98 -36.66 30.98
C GLY A 583 -1.67 -35.17 31.21
N SER A 584 -2.46 -34.50 32.06
CA SER A 584 -2.35 -33.04 32.26
C SER A 584 -1.11 -32.62 33.06
N GLN A 585 -0.46 -33.57 33.74
CA GLN A 585 0.76 -33.39 34.54
C GLN A 585 1.93 -34.22 33.98
N ASN A 586 1.77 -34.82 32.79
CA ASN A 586 2.65 -35.88 32.25
C ASN A 586 2.75 -37.12 33.16
N GLU A 587 1.68 -37.39 33.92
CA GLU A 587 1.61 -38.41 34.96
C GLU A 587 1.66 -39.85 34.44
N ALA A 588 1.47 -40.10 33.14
CA ALA A 588 1.55 -41.42 32.54
C ALA A 588 2.47 -41.46 31.31
N THR A 589 3.15 -42.60 31.11
CA THR A 589 4.26 -42.72 30.15
C THR A 589 4.36 -44.13 29.57
N ILE A 590 4.69 -44.24 28.28
CA ILE A 590 5.32 -45.45 27.72
C ILE A 590 6.72 -45.08 27.23
N ARG A 591 7.74 -45.83 27.68
CA ARG A 591 9.14 -45.60 27.30
C ARG A 591 9.90 -46.91 27.11
N TYR A 592 10.72 -46.96 26.08
CA TYR A 592 11.71 -48.00 25.83
C TYR A 592 13.11 -47.44 26.14
N GLU A 593 13.80 -48.10 27.05
CA GLU A 593 15.12 -47.72 27.55
C GLU A 593 16.15 -48.80 27.17
N VAL A 594 17.22 -48.40 26.49
CA VAL A 594 18.33 -49.27 26.10
C VAL A 594 19.57 -48.87 26.88
N GLY A 595 19.88 -49.65 27.92
CA GLY A 595 21.11 -49.52 28.71
C GLY A 595 22.24 -50.40 28.19
N SER A 596 23.40 -50.33 28.84
CA SER A 596 24.59 -51.12 28.46
C SER A 596 24.54 -52.60 28.87
N GLN A 597 23.51 -53.05 29.59
CA GLN A 597 23.39 -54.38 30.20
C GLN A 597 21.98 -55.01 30.08
N ASP A 598 21.00 -54.27 29.56
CA ASP A 598 19.60 -54.69 29.42
C ASP A 598 18.86 -53.68 28.52
N SER A 599 17.69 -54.07 28.01
CA SER A 599 16.73 -53.13 27.42
C SER A 599 15.34 -53.40 27.98
N ALA A 600 14.64 -52.36 28.42
CA ALA A 600 13.36 -52.49 29.10
C ALA A 600 12.28 -51.60 28.47
N LEU A 601 11.08 -52.15 28.30
CA LEU A 601 9.86 -51.40 28.02
C LEU A 601 9.14 -51.14 29.33
N TYR A 602 8.81 -49.89 29.59
CA TYR A 602 8.04 -49.46 30.76
C TYR A 602 6.70 -48.86 30.32
N ILE A 603 5.64 -49.18 31.06
CA ILE A 603 4.36 -48.47 31.06
C ILE A 603 4.13 -48.01 32.49
N GLU A 604 4.13 -46.69 32.72
CA GLU A 604 4.11 -46.09 34.06
C GLU A 604 2.95 -45.10 34.21
N GLN A 605 2.37 -45.03 35.41
CA GLN A 605 1.48 -43.96 35.87
C GLN A 605 1.90 -43.55 37.30
N ASN A 606 1.93 -42.25 37.58
CA ASN A 606 2.33 -41.69 38.87
C ASN A 606 1.51 -40.42 39.16
N ASN A 607 0.46 -40.57 39.97
CA ASN A 607 -0.43 -39.47 40.37
C ASN A 607 -0.88 -39.65 41.83
N ASP A 608 -1.84 -38.85 42.30
CA ASP A 608 -2.38 -38.89 43.67
C ASP A 608 -3.02 -40.24 44.07
N SER A 609 -3.19 -41.17 43.13
CA SER A 609 -3.63 -42.56 43.39
C SER A 609 -2.49 -43.58 43.39
N GLY A 610 -1.26 -43.12 43.69
CA GLY A 610 -0.06 -43.93 43.80
C GLY A 610 0.69 -44.14 42.48
N LYS A 611 1.84 -44.82 42.56
CA LYS A 611 2.67 -45.19 41.40
C LYS A 611 2.39 -46.63 40.93
N LYS A 612 2.15 -46.77 39.63
CA LYS A 612 1.83 -48.03 38.94
C LYS A 612 2.83 -48.22 37.81
N THR A 613 3.48 -49.38 37.75
CA THR A 613 4.50 -49.68 36.73
C THR A 613 4.34 -51.10 36.22
N LEU A 614 4.20 -51.25 34.90
CA LEU A 614 4.51 -52.48 34.18
C LEU A 614 5.91 -52.31 33.55
N GLN A 615 6.79 -53.30 33.75
CA GLN A 615 8.11 -53.37 33.15
C GLN A 615 8.28 -54.71 32.44
N ILE A 616 8.83 -54.69 31.22
CA ILE A 616 9.24 -55.87 30.47
C ILE A 616 10.74 -55.74 30.18
N ASN A 617 11.55 -56.71 30.61
CA ASN A 617 12.99 -56.74 30.37
C ASN A 617 13.48 -58.19 30.18
N LYS A 618 14.80 -58.42 30.16
CA LYS A 618 15.40 -59.78 30.06
C LYS A 618 14.94 -60.76 31.16
N ASP A 619 14.53 -60.26 32.32
CA ASP A 619 14.09 -61.06 33.47
C ASP A 619 12.58 -61.40 33.41
N GLY A 620 11.86 -60.87 32.41
CA GLY A 620 10.45 -61.16 32.14
C GLY A 620 9.53 -59.96 32.34
N PHE A 621 8.35 -60.20 32.91
CA PHE A 621 7.31 -59.19 33.16
C PHE A 621 7.21 -58.90 34.66
N THR A 622 7.31 -57.63 35.02
CA THR A 622 7.17 -57.14 36.40
C THR A 622 6.02 -56.14 36.48
N LEU A 623 5.07 -56.38 37.40
CA LEU A 623 4.02 -55.43 37.75
C LEU A 623 4.28 -54.91 39.18
N LYS A 624 4.21 -53.59 39.36
CA LYS A 624 4.36 -52.90 40.66
C LYS A 624 3.20 -51.93 40.85
N LEU A 625 2.67 -51.93 42.06
CA LEU A 625 1.71 -50.95 42.58
C LEU A 625 2.31 -50.43 43.90
N THR A 626 2.30 -49.13 44.08
CA THR A 626 2.81 -48.43 45.26
C THR A 626 1.78 -47.37 45.62
N ASP A 627 1.24 -47.43 46.84
CA ASP A 627 0.36 -46.40 47.40
C ASP A 627 1.16 -45.14 47.76
#